data_AF-A0A7V3ATY8-F1
#
_entry.id   AF-A0A7V3ATY8-F1
#
_cell.length_a   1.000
_cell.length_b   1.000
_cell.length_c   1.000
_cell.angle_alpha   90.00
_cell.angle_beta   90.00
_cell.angle_gamma   90.00
#
_symmetry.space_group_name_H-M   'P 1'
#
loop_
_entity.id
_entity.type
_entity.pdbx_description
1 polymer ?
#
loop_
_entity_poly.entity_id
_entity_poly.type
_entity_poly.pdbx_seq_one_letter_code
_entity_poly.pdbx_strand_id
1 'polypeptide(L)' 'MSDYRRPSGEKGGFDAFRKVYRREGEKCFRCGSKIKRIKIAQRSAYFCPVCQKS' A
#
# COMPACT_ATOMS: atom_id res chain seq x y z
N MET A 1 -0.05 9.22 -1.61
CA MET A 1 1.07 10.04 -2.11
C MET A 1 2.28 9.81 -1.23
N SER A 2 3.44 9.50 -1.79
CA SER A 2 4.73 9.56 -1.10
C SER A 2 5.23 11.01 -1.06
N ASP A 3 5.81 11.45 0.06
CA ASP A 3 6.44 12.78 0.18
C ASP A 3 7.90 12.78 -0.25
N TYR A 4 8.48 11.60 -0.53
CA TYR A 4 9.86 11.46 -0.99
C TYR A 4 10.09 12.11 -2.36
N ARG A 5 11.13 12.94 -2.43
CA ARG A 5 11.63 13.59 -3.65
C ARG A 5 13.09 13.23 -3.91
N ARG A 6 13.46 13.16 -5.20
CA ARG A 6 14.85 13.10 -5.65
C ARG A 6 15.56 14.43 -5.38
N PRO A 7 16.90 14.50 -5.41
CA PRO A 7 17.63 15.78 -5.31
C PRO A 7 17.21 16.82 -6.37
N SER A 8 16.74 16.36 -7.53
CA SER A 8 16.15 17.21 -8.59
C SER A 8 14.75 17.76 -8.27
N GLY A 9 14.15 17.41 -7.13
CA GLY A 9 12.80 17.81 -6.72
C GLY A 9 11.66 16.94 -7.27
N GLU A 10 11.97 16.03 -8.19
CA GLU A 10 11.00 15.10 -8.79
C GLU A 10 10.49 14.07 -7.77
N LYS A 11 9.25 13.60 -7.93
CA LYS A 11 8.70 12.52 -7.10
C LYS A 11 9.43 11.20 -7.38
N GLY A 12 9.55 10.37 -6.35
CA GLY A 12 9.96 8.98 -6.54
C GLY A 12 8.97 8.21 -7.42
N GLY A 13 9.45 7.26 -8.22
CA GLY A 13 8.61 6.46 -9.14
C GLY A 13 7.91 5.27 -8.50
N PHE A 14 8.22 4.93 -7.24
CA PHE A 14 7.76 3.68 -6.64
C PHE A 14 6.27 3.67 -6.26
N ASP A 15 5.62 4.84 -6.24
CA ASP A 15 4.19 4.95 -5.94
C ASP A 15 3.34 4.08 -6.88
N ALA A 16 3.69 4.01 -8.17
CA ALA A 16 2.99 3.20 -9.16
C ALA A 16 3.10 1.67 -8.93
N PHE A 17 4.14 1.22 -8.21
CA PHE A 17 4.38 -0.21 -7.97
C PHE A 17 3.78 -0.69 -6.64
N ARG A 18 3.17 0.20 -5.85
CA ARG A 18 2.57 -0.15 -4.55
C ARG A 18 1.31 -0.98 -4.77
N LYS A 19 1.36 -2.25 -4.32
CA LYS A 19 0.25 -3.19 -4.52
C LYS A 19 -0.88 -3.05 -3.49
N VAL A 20 -0.58 -2.58 -2.27
CA VAL A 20 -1.55 -2.57 -1.15
C VAL A 20 -1.58 -1.26 -0.34
N TYR A 21 -0.46 -0.51 -0.28
CA TYR A 21 -0.33 0.66 0.59
C TYR A 21 -1.33 1.76 0.22
N ARG A 22 -2.09 2.25 1.22
CA ARG A 22 -3.16 3.26 1.06
C ARG A 22 -4.28 2.87 0.07
N ARG A 23 -4.46 1.58 -0.20
CA ARG A 23 -5.53 1.04 -1.06
C ARG A 23 -6.63 0.35 -0.26
N GLU A 24 -6.85 0.77 0.98
CA GLU A 24 -7.89 0.19 1.84
C GLU A 24 -9.26 0.23 1.16
N GLY A 25 -9.98 -0.89 1.17
CA GLY A 25 -11.27 -1.02 0.49
C GLY A 25 -11.19 -1.29 -1.02
N GLU A 26 -10.05 -1.04 -1.67
CA GLU A 26 -9.85 -1.38 -3.07
C GLU A 26 -9.63 -2.88 -3.28
N LYS A 27 -9.88 -3.35 -4.51
CA LYS A 27 -9.63 -4.75 -4.90
C LYS A 27 -8.13 -5.03 -4.98
N CYS A 28 -7.72 -6.15 -4.39
CA CYS A 28 -6.37 -6.70 -4.54
C CYS A 28 -6.09 -7.03 -6.01
N PHE A 29 -4.94 -6.62 -6.52
CA PHE A 29 -4.52 -6.91 -7.90
C PHE A 29 -4.32 -8.40 -8.20
N ARG A 30 -4.20 -9.27 -7.18
CA ARG A 30 -3.98 -10.71 -7.37
C ARG A 30 -5.26 -11.53 -7.28
N CYS A 31 -6.08 -11.30 -6.24
CA CYS A 31 -7.25 -12.14 -5.95
C CYS A 31 -8.59 -11.39 -5.93
N GLY A 32 -8.60 -10.08 -6.16
CA GLY A 32 -9.81 -9.27 -6.16
C GLY A 32 -10.44 -8.97 -4.79
N SER A 33 -10.02 -9.62 -3.70
CA SER A 33 -10.53 -9.33 -2.35
C SER A 33 -10.17 -7.92 -1.91
N LYS A 34 -11.00 -7.28 -1.08
CA LYS A 34 -10.73 -5.94 -0.55
C LYS A 34 -9.46 -5.92 0.32
N ILE A 35 -8.57 -4.97 0.09
CA ILE A 35 -7.41 -4.71 0.94
C ILE A 35 -7.89 -4.16 2.29
N LYS A 36 -7.29 -4.66 3.36
CA LYS A 36 -7.57 -4.22 4.73
C LYS A 36 -6.44 -3.33 5.25
N ARG A 37 -6.79 -2.38 6.11
CA ARG A 37 -5.84 -1.63 6.93
C ARG A 37 -5.98 -2.09 8.37
N ILE A 38 -4.85 -2.26 9.04
CA ILE A 38 -4.78 -2.44 10.49
C ILE A 38 -3.82 -1.42 11.07
N LYS A 39 -4.08 -1.02 12.32
CA LYS A 39 -3.18 -0.20 13.10
C LYS A 39 -2.48 -1.09 14.11
N ILE A 40 -1.16 -1.23 13.99
CA ILE A 40 -0.31 -1.99 14.92
C ILE A 40 0.45 -0.95 15.74
N ALA A 41 0.06 -0.80 17.00
CA ALA A 41 0.50 0.30 17.87
C ALA A 41 0.33 1.67 17.17
N GLN A 42 1.41 2.37 16.83
CA GLN A 42 1.37 3.66 16.14
C GLN A 42 1.62 3.57 14.63
N ARG A 43 1.68 2.37 14.04
CA ARG A 43 1.95 2.17 12.61
C ARG A 43 0.72 1.63 11.89
N SER A 44 0.43 2.18 10.71
CA SER A 44 -0.60 1.64 9.82
C SER A 44 0.00 0.62 8.86
N ALA A 45 -0.58 -0.56 8.77
CA ALA A 45 -0.23 -1.59 7.80
C ALA A 45 -1.42 -1.88 6.89
N TYR A 46 -1.14 -2.07 5.60
CA TYR A 46 -2.13 -2.42 4.58
C TYR A 46 -1.76 -3.79 4.02
N PHE A 47 -2.72 -4.70 3.91
CA PHE A 47 -2.47 -6.05 3.42
C PHE A 47 -3.71 -6.67 2.78
N CYS A 48 -3.49 -7.71 1.97
CA CYS A 48 -4.56 -8.54 1.42
C CYS A 48 -4.79 -9.74 2.35
N PRO A 49 -5.97 -9.91 2.96
CA PRO A 49 -6.23 -11.01 3.90
C PRO A 49 -6.23 -12.39 3.23
N VAL A 50 -6.40 -12.45 1.90
CA VAL A 50 -6.42 -13.72 1.15
C VAL A 50 -5.03 -14.10 0.65
N CYS A 51 -4.29 -13.14 0.07
CA CYS A 51 -2.97 -13.40 -0.51
C CYS A 51 -1.83 -13.39 0.50
N GLN A 52 -1.98 -12.66 1.61
CA GLN A 52 -0.94 -12.47 2.61
C GLN A 52 -1.44 -13.11 3.91
N LYS A 53 -1.47 -14.44 3.92
CA LYS A 53 -1.73 -15.24 5.11
C LYS A 53 -0.46 -15.22 5.96
N SER A 54 -0.65 -15.02 7.27
CA SER A 54 0.39 -15.23 8.29
C SER A 54 0.74 -16.70 8.39
#